data_AF-A0A7W7WYX3-F1
#
_entry.id   AF-A0A7W7WYX3-F1
#
_cell.length_a   1.000
_cell.length_b   1.000
_cell.length_c   1.000
_cell.angle_alpha   90.00
_cell.angle_beta   90.00
_cell.angle_gamma   90.00
#
_symmetry.space_group_name_H-M   'P 1'
#
loop_
_entity.id
_entity.type
_entity.pdbx_description
1 polymer ?
#
loop_
_entity_poly.entity_id
_entity_poly.type
_entity_poly.pdbx_seq_one_letter_code
_entity_poly.pdbx_strand_id
1 'polypeptide(L)' 'MLAPAFVEHLMGLPAGWDTDLPLPRTAQLRALGNGVVPQQAAHAVALLLDDLAELLNTDHRSQTGQEVAAA' A
#
# COMPACT_ATOMS: atom_id res chain seq x y z
N MET A 1 -7.50 -11.85 -26.53
CA MET A 1 -6.49 -10.87 -26.04
C MET A 1 -7.05 -10.17 -24.81
N LEU A 2 -6.22 -9.87 -23.81
CA LEU A 2 -6.62 -9.19 -22.56
C LEU A 2 -6.88 -7.68 -22.79
N ALA A 3 -7.99 -7.13 -22.31
CA ALA A 3 -8.27 -5.70 -22.42
C ALA A 3 -7.67 -4.93 -21.22
N PRO A 4 -6.91 -3.83 -21.41
CA PRO A 4 -6.38 -3.03 -20.30
C PRO A 4 -7.45 -2.54 -19.31
N ALA A 5 -8.59 -2.07 -19.81
CA ALA A 5 -9.71 -1.61 -18.97
C ALA A 5 -10.28 -2.73 -18.07
N PHE A 6 -10.21 -3.99 -18.52
CA PHE A 6 -10.59 -5.12 -17.68
C PHE A 6 -9.59 -5.35 -16.54
N VAL A 7 -8.30 -5.13 -16.78
CA VAL A 7 -7.26 -5.24 -15.74
C VAL A 7 -7.39 -4.12 -14.71
N GLU A 8 -7.65 -2.88 -15.14
CA GLU A 8 -7.97 -1.77 -14.22
C GLU A 8 -9.14 -2.11 -13.29
N HIS A 9 -10.22 -2.66 -13.86
CA HIS A 9 -11.38 -3.07 -13.10
C HIS A 9 -11.04 -4.17 -12.08
N LEU A 10 -10.25 -5.18 -12.48
CA LEU A 10 -9.79 -6.24 -11.57
C LEU A 10 -8.91 -5.70 -10.43
N MET A 11 -8.10 -4.68 -10.71
CA MET A 11 -7.31 -3.99 -9.69
C MET A 11 -8.16 -3.05 -8.83
N GLY A 12 -9.43 -2.84 -9.16
CA GLY A 12 -10.30 -1.86 -8.49
C GLY A 12 -9.83 -0.42 -8.68
N LEU A 13 -9.12 -0.13 -9.76
CA LEU A 13 -8.73 1.22 -10.14
C LEU A 13 -9.94 1.98 -10.71
N PRO A 14 -9.97 3.32 -10.60
CA PRO A 14 -10.94 4.13 -11.33
C PRO A 14 -10.86 3.85 -12.84
N ALA A 15 -12.01 3.89 -13.52
CA ALA A 15 -12.03 3.77 -14.97
C ALA A 15 -11.16 4.87 -15.60
N GLY A 16 -10.33 4.51 -16.58
CA GLY A 16 -9.47 5.47 -17.27
C GLY A 16 -8.09 5.69 -16.62
N TRP A 17 -7.79 5.06 -15.48
CA TRP A 17 -6.57 5.33 -14.70
C TRP A 17 -5.28 5.28 -15.54
N ASP A 18 -5.05 4.19 -16.27
CA ASP A 18 -4.02 4.03 -17.28
C ASP A 18 -4.59 4.06 -18.71
N THR A 19 -5.87 3.74 -18.87
CA THR A 19 -6.51 3.58 -20.19
C THR A 19 -6.84 4.87 -20.90
N ASP A 20 -6.98 5.99 -20.19
CA ASP A 20 -7.18 7.32 -20.79
C ASP A 20 -5.85 8.01 -21.15
N LEU A 21 -4.72 7.41 -20.78
CA LEU A 21 -3.40 7.92 -21.17
C LEU A 21 -3.12 7.59 -22.65
N PRO A 22 -2.44 8.48 -23.40
CA PRO A 22 -2.07 8.26 -24.79
C PRO A 22 -0.88 7.28 -24.91
N LEU A 23 -1.05 6.07 -24.38
CA LEU A 23 -0.06 5.00 -24.33
C LEU A 23 -0.45 3.86 -25.28
N PRO A 24 0.51 3.21 -25.94
CA PRO A 24 0.24 1.96 -26.65
C PRO A 24 -0.34 0.91 -25.71
N ARG A 25 -1.24 0.04 -26.20
CA ARG A 25 -1.87 -1.04 -25.41
C ARG A 25 -0.86 -1.88 -24.62
N THR A 26 0.30 -2.19 -25.21
CA THR A 26 1.36 -2.97 -24.55
C THR A 26 2.00 -2.22 -23.38
N ALA A 27 2.09 -0.89 -23.46
CA ALA A 27 2.57 -0.05 -22.36
C ALA A 27 1.53 0.04 -21.25
N GLN A 28 0.23 0.19 -21.56
CA GLN A 28 -0.85 0.15 -20.57
C GLN A 28 -0.84 -1.17 -19.79
N LEU A 29 -0.77 -2.31 -20.49
CA LEU A 29 -0.72 -3.62 -19.81
C LEU A 29 0.55 -3.82 -18.98
N ARG A 30 1.69 -3.22 -19.40
CA ARG A 30 2.92 -3.26 -18.60
C ARG A 30 2.79 -2.40 -17.34
N ALA A 31 2.20 -1.22 -17.45
CA ALA A 31 1.95 -0.35 -16.30
C ALA A 31 1.02 -1.03 -15.30
N LEU A 32 -0.15 -1.50 -15.75
CA LEU A 32 -1.10 -2.24 -14.93
C LEU A 32 -0.50 -3.51 -14.32
N GLY A 33 0.25 -4.29 -15.11
CA GLY A 33 0.87 -5.54 -14.63
C GLY A 33 2.02 -5.34 -13.64
N ASN A 34 2.66 -4.17 -13.64
CA ASN A 34 3.70 -3.80 -12.67
C ASN A 34 3.14 -2.98 -11.48
N GLY A 35 1.89 -2.51 -11.59
CA GLY A 35 1.23 -1.69 -10.58
C GLY A 35 0.81 -2.50 -9.36
N VAL A 36 0.63 -1.81 -8.23
CA VAL A 36 0.11 -2.41 -7.00
C VAL A 36 -1.42 -2.47 -7.03
N VAL A 37 -2.00 -3.51 -6.46
CA VAL A 37 -3.45 -3.56 -6.19
C VAL A 37 -3.74 -2.67 -4.96
N PRO A 38 -4.50 -1.56 -5.09
CA PRO A 38 -4.66 -0.58 -4.01
C PRO A 38 -5.17 -1.16 -2.69
N GLN A 39 -6.07 -2.16 -2.74
CA GLN A 39 -6.63 -2.80 -1.57
C GLN A 39 -5.59 -3.64 -0.83
N GLN A 40 -4.71 -4.32 -1.57
CA GLN A 40 -3.58 -5.07 -0.99
C GLN A 40 -2.56 -4.11 -0.38
N ALA A 41 -2.26 -3.00 -1.07
CA ALA A 41 -1.36 -1.98 -0.54
C ALA A 41 -1.91 -1.32 0.73
N ALA A 42 -3.19 -0.97 0.76
CA ALA A 42 -3.84 -0.41 1.95
C ALA A 42 -3.78 -1.37 3.15
N HIS A 43 -4.02 -2.66 2.92
CA HIS A 43 -3.89 -3.68 3.98
C HIS A 43 -2.46 -3.81 4.48
N ALA A 44 -1.47 -3.87 3.59
CA ALA A 44 -0.06 -3.96 3.98
C ALA A 44 0.39 -2.72 4.77
N VAL A 45 -0.04 -1.53 4.37
CA VAL A 45 0.25 -0.29 5.12
C VAL A 45 -0.41 -0.31 6.49
N ALA A 46 -1.63 -0.82 6.63
CA ALA A 46 -2.27 -0.96 7.94
C ALA A 46 -1.45 -1.85 8.89
N LEU A 47 -0.95 -3.00 8.41
CA LEU A 47 -0.08 -3.88 9.20
C LEU A 47 1.21 -3.15 9.66
N LEU A 48 1.86 -2.41 8.75
CA LEU A 48 3.06 -1.65 9.09
C LEU A 48 2.79 -0.55 10.12
N LEU A 49 1.61 0.07 10.08
CA LEU A 49 1.21 1.08 11.05
C LEU A 49 0.92 0.46 12.42
N ASP A 50 0.35 -0.75 12.46
CA ASP A 50 0.14 -1.49 13.71
C ASP A 50 1.49 -1.86 14.35
N ASP A 51 2.43 -2.40 13.56
CA ASP A 51 3.80 -2.71 14.01
C ASP A 51 4.51 -1.45 14.54
N LEU A 52 4.37 -0.32 13.82
CA LEU A 52 4.95 0.95 14.23
C LEU A 52 4.34 1.45 15.54
N ALA A 53 3.03 1.33 15.71
CA ALA A 53 2.37 1.72 16.95
C ALA A 53 2.84 0.86 18.12
N GLU A 54 3.04 -0.44 17.93
CA GLU A 54 3.60 -1.32 18.95
C GLU A 54 5.02 -0.88 19.34
N LEU A 55 5.89 -0.64 18.36
CA LEU A 55 7.26 -0.17 18.61
C LEU A 55 7.28 1.11 19.45
N LEU A 56 6.50 2.13 19.06
CA LEU A 56 6.41 3.39 19.81
C LEU A 56 5.88 3.20 21.24
N ASN A 57 4.94 2.27 21.45
CA ASN A 57 4.42 1.95 22.77
C ASN A 57 5.43 1.17 23.63
N THR A 58 6.27 0.33 23.04
CA THR A 58 7.35 -0.37 23.76
C THR A 58 8.44 0.58 24.24
N ASP A 59 8.80 1.58 23.43
CA ASP A 59 9.77 2.61 23.79
C ASP A 59 9.28 3.49 24.96
N HIS A 60 7.98 3.83 24.98
CA HIS A 60 7.43 4.61 26.10
C HIS A 60 7.42 3.83 27.42
N ARG A 61 7.08 2.53 27.37
CA ARG A 61 7.09 1.65 28.56
C ARG A 61 8.49 1.42 29.11
N SER A 62 9.50 1.28 28.25
CA SER A 62 10.89 1.11 28.68
C SER A 62 11.44 2.37 29.35
N GLN A 63 11.14 3.56 28.82
CA GLN A 63 11.53 4.84 29.43
C GLN A 63 10.90 5.06 30.81
N THR A 64 9.59 4.82 30.95
CA THR A 64 8.89 4.97 32.23
C THR A 64 9.43 4.01 33.29
N GLY A 65 9.76 2.76 32.91
CA GLY A 65 10.36 1.78 33.81
C GLY A 65 11.77 2.15 34.29
N GLN A 66 12.55 2.85 33.45
CA GLN A 66 13.89 3.33 33.83
C GLN A 66 13.85 4.55 34.75
N GLU A 67 12.92 5.48 34.55
CA GLU A 67 12.76 6.66 35.43
C GLU A 67 12.29 6.26 36.83
N VAL A 68 11.36 5.31 36.95
CA VAL A 68 10.87 4.82 38.25
C VAL A 68 11.93 4.01 39.01
N ALA A 69 12.85 3.34 38.30
CA ALA A 69 13.95 2.61 38.92
C ALA A 69 15.12 3.54 39.36
N ALA A 70 15.16 4.77 38.87
CA ALA A 70 16.20 5.76 39.16
C ALA A 70 15.81 6.78 40.26
N ALA A 71 14.56 6.73 40.75
CA ALA A 71 14.01 7.56 41.83
C ALA A 71 13.92 6.79 43.15
#